data_AF-M2R6S8-F1
#
_entry.id   AF-M2R6S8-F1
#
_cell.length_a   1.000
_cell.length_b   1.000
_cell.length_c   1.000
_cell.angle_alpha   90.00
_cell.angle_beta   90.00
_cell.angle_gamma   90.00
#
_symmetry.space_group_name_H-M   'P 1'
#
loop_
_entity.id
_entity.type
_entity.pdbx_description
1 polymer ?
#
loop_
_entity_poly.entity_id
_entity_poly.type
_entity_poly.pdbx_seq_one_letter_code
_entity_poly.pdbx_strand_id
1 'polypeptide(L)'
;DPDPVTQAANTRHLSKYIFPRQYELSSPFYATARSRYDAVNLPDYSDRESEIKVHNISSNRLSIICSCKTPKRLRPVLPILDKLISMHGKCHYKALLDTACPSK
;
A
#
# COMPACT_ATOMS: atom_id res chain seq x y z
N ASP A 1 -2.49 -18.57 -13.76
CA ASP A 1 -2.53 -17.88 -12.45
C ASP A 1 -1.14 -17.40 -12.07
N PRO A 2 -1.00 -16.27 -11.36
CA PRO A 2 0.29 -15.82 -10.86
C PRO A 2 0.88 -16.84 -9.89
N ASP A 3 2.21 -16.89 -9.84
CA ASP A 3 2.93 -17.72 -8.88
C ASP A 3 2.55 -17.35 -7.43
N PRO A 4 2.27 -18.33 -6.53
CA PRO A 4 1.83 -18.08 -5.16
C PRO A 4 2.78 -17.19 -4.34
N VAL A 5 4.10 -17.28 -4.58
CA VAL A 5 5.08 -16.45 -3.88
C VAL A 5 4.94 -14.99 -4.31
N THR A 6 4.83 -14.77 -5.61
CA THR A 6 4.59 -13.45 -6.22
C THR A 6 3.26 -12.84 -5.76
N GLN A 7 2.20 -13.65 -5.73
CA GLN A 7 0.89 -13.22 -5.26
C GLN A 7 0.96 -12.76 -3.79
N ALA A 8 1.54 -13.57 -2.91
CA ALA A 8 1.71 -13.22 -1.51
C ALA A 8 2.60 -11.97 -1.31
N ALA A 9 3.61 -11.77 -2.16
CA ALA A 9 4.43 -10.55 -2.15
C ALA A 9 3.60 -9.32 -2.53
N ASN A 10 2.78 -9.41 -3.59
CA ASN A 10 1.88 -8.35 -4.03
C ASN A 10 0.84 -8.01 -2.96
N THR A 11 0.26 -9.01 -2.29
CA THR A 11 -0.67 -8.81 -1.17
C THR A 11 -0.01 -8.03 -0.03
N ARG A 12 1.21 -8.41 0.34
CA ARG A 12 1.98 -7.69 1.37
C ARG A 12 2.32 -6.28 0.92
N HIS A 13 2.67 -6.08 -0.35
CA HIS A 13 2.95 -4.75 -0.89
C HIS A 13 1.72 -3.85 -0.83
N LEU A 14 0.57 -4.32 -1.32
CA LEU A 14 -0.71 -3.62 -1.24
C LEU A 14 -1.08 -3.24 0.20
N SER A 15 -0.83 -4.13 1.15
CA SER A 15 -1.13 -3.84 2.55
C SER A 15 -0.36 -2.64 3.13
N LYS A 16 0.81 -2.29 2.57
CA LYS A 16 1.58 -1.10 2.96
C LYS A 16 0.95 0.20 2.45
N TYR A 17 0.26 0.15 1.31
CA TYR A 17 -0.52 1.27 0.79
C TYR A 17 -1.78 1.51 1.61
N ILE A 18 -2.50 0.45 1.97
CA ILE A 18 -3.78 0.54 2.68
C ILE A 18 -3.59 0.80 4.18
N PHE A 19 -2.58 0.19 4.79
CA PHE A 19 -2.33 0.26 6.25
C PHE A 19 -0.96 0.84 6.59
N PRO A 20 -0.60 2.03 6.07
CA PRO A 20 0.76 2.54 6.17
C PRO A 20 1.24 2.70 7.61
N ARG A 21 0.34 3.14 8.50
CA ARG A 21 0.65 3.33 9.91
C ARG A 21 1.09 2.04 10.62
N GLN A 22 0.48 0.91 10.28
CA GLN A 22 0.81 -0.39 10.88
C GLN A 22 2.20 -0.86 10.45
N TYR A 23 2.71 -0.30 9.36
CA TYR A 23 4.06 -0.48 8.85
C TYR A 23 4.99 0.69 9.22
N GLU A 24 4.55 1.59 10.12
CA GLU A 24 5.32 2.78 10.55
C GLU A 24 5.68 3.72 9.39
N LEU A 25 4.92 3.65 8.29
CA LEU A 25 5.05 4.57 7.16
C LEU A 25 4.25 5.85 7.42
N SER A 26 4.64 6.94 6.76
CA SER A 26 3.94 8.24 6.81
C SER A 26 2.49 8.12 6.37
N SER A 27 1.62 9.00 6.86
CA SER A 27 0.19 8.94 6.55
C SER A 27 -0.39 10.34 6.45
N PRO A 28 -1.26 10.60 5.45
CA PRO A 28 -1.91 11.91 5.30
C PRO A 28 -2.85 12.23 6.47
N PHE A 29 -3.30 11.22 7.22
CA PHE A 29 -4.22 11.36 8.33
C PHE A 29 -3.53 11.59 9.68
N TYR A 30 -2.20 11.46 9.74
CA TYR A 30 -1.43 11.78 10.93
C TYR A 30 -0.82 13.17 10.76
N ALA A 31 -1.41 14.13 11.47
CA ALA A 31 -0.86 15.45 11.62
C ALA A 31 0.56 15.33 12.19
N THR A 32 1.58 15.59 11.37
CA THR A 32 2.78 16.20 11.93
C THR A 32 2.29 17.50 12.55
N ALA A 33 2.46 17.67 13.86
CA ALA A 33 2.09 18.89 14.55
C ALA A 33 2.78 20.05 13.82
N ARG A 34 2.04 20.80 12.99
CA ARG A 34 2.59 21.85 12.15
C ARG A 34 2.09 23.18 12.68
N SER A 35 3.06 24.07 12.87
CA SER A 35 2.85 25.43 13.33
C SER A 35 1.91 26.14 12.35
N ARG A 36 1.09 27.07 12.86
CA ARG A 36 0.13 27.87 12.05
C ARG A 36 0.79 28.74 10.97
N TYR A 37 2.12 28.70 10.88
CA TYR A 37 2.97 29.53 10.05
C TYR A 37 3.76 28.75 8.98
N ASP A 38 3.64 27.41 8.93
CA ASP A 38 4.34 26.62 7.92
C ASP A 38 3.54 26.58 6.62
N ALA A 39 4.10 27.12 5.53
CA ALA A 39 3.58 26.91 4.18
C ALA A 39 3.57 25.40 3.89
N VAL A 40 2.38 24.84 3.71
CA VAL A 40 2.17 23.39 3.76
C VAL A 40 2.61 22.73 2.45
N ASN A 41 3.90 22.39 2.35
CA ASN A 41 4.32 21.34 1.42
C ASN A 41 3.90 19.99 2.02
N LEU A 42 2.74 19.49 1.61
CA LEU A 42 2.31 18.12 1.88
C LEU A 42 3.09 17.17 0.96
N PRO A 43 3.62 16.06 1.48
CA PRO A 43 4.11 14.98 0.63
C PRO A 43 2.99 14.50 -0.29
N ASP A 44 3.33 14.12 -1.52
CA ASP A 44 2.42 13.35 -2.35
C ASP A 44 2.29 11.95 -1.77
N TYR A 45 1.09 11.59 -1.35
CA TYR A 45 0.77 10.26 -0.81
C TYR A 45 0.19 9.32 -1.86
N SER A 46 0.07 9.77 -3.12
CA SER A 46 -0.43 8.98 -4.25
C SER A 46 0.59 7.93 -4.69
N ASP A 47 1.87 8.30 -4.75
CA ASP A 47 2.99 7.38 -4.97
C ASP A 47 3.91 7.35 -3.74
N ARG A 48 4.05 6.16 -3.16
CA ARG A 48 4.82 5.90 -1.94
C ARG A 48 5.83 4.79 -2.13
N GLU A 49 6.12 4.44 -3.38
CA GLU A 49 6.99 3.34 -3.73
C GLU A 49 8.43 3.58 -3.26
N SER A 50 8.89 4.83 -3.33
CA SER A 50 10.20 5.26 -2.82
C SER A 50 10.30 5.09 -1.29
N GLU A 51 9.30 5.54 -0.55
CA GLU A 51 9.21 5.39 0.91
C GLU A 51 9.19 3.92 1.33
N ILE A 52 8.36 3.11 0.67
CA ILE A 52 8.26 1.67 0.92
C ILE A 52 9.62 0.99 0.66
N LYS A 53 10.30 1.32 -0.44
CA LYS A 53 11.64 0.79 -0.76
C LYS A 53 12.67 1.16 0.31
N VAL A 54 12.75 2.44 0.69
CA VAL A 54 13.68 2.92 1.71
C VAL A 54 13.41 2.24 3.05
N HIS A 55 12.14 2.12 3.45
CA HIS A 55 11.75 1.45 4.70
C HIS A 55 12.12 -0.04 4.71
N ASN A 56 11.99 -0.72 3.57
CA ASN A 56 12.41 -2.12 3.42
C ASN A 56 13.93 -2.28 3.58
N ILE A 57 14.73 -1.27 3.23
CA ILE A 57 16.19 -1.28 3.33
C ILE A 57 16.66 -0.86 4.74
N SER A 58 16.01 0.14 5.36
CA SER A 58 16.42 0.72 6.64
C SER A 58 16.09 -0.14 7.87
N SER A 59 15.13 -1.08 7.74
CA SER A 59 14.75 -2.05 8.79
C SER A 59 15.90 -3.00 9.20
N ASN A 60 17.07 -2.89 8.58
CA ASN A 60 18.28 -3.66 8.89
C ASN A 60 19.03 -3.17 10.14
N ARG A 61 18.60 -2.08 10.81
CA ARG A 61 19.15 -1.69 12.12
C ARG A 61 18.36 -2.38 13.24
N LEU A 62 18.93 -3.49 13.73
CA LEU A 62 18.62 -4.23 14.97
C LEU A 62 17.60 -5.39 14.90
N SER A 63 17.03 -5.71 13.74
CA SER A 63 16.22 -6.93 13.56
C SER A 63 16.83 -7.82 12.48
N ILE A 64 17.85 -8.59 12.85
CA ILE A 64 18.24 -9.81 12.11
C ILE A 64 17.02 -10.75 12.18
N ILE A 65 16.13 -10.67 11.18
CA ILE A 65 15.17 -11.67 10.66
C ILE A 65 14.07 -10.89 9.89
N CYS A 66 14.19 -10.95 8.57
CA CYS A 66 13.16 -10.76 7.52
C CYS A 66 12.78 -9.34 7.08
N SER A 67 12.78 -9.18 5.75
CA SER A 67 11.95 -8.24 4.98
C SER A 67 10.64 -7.92 5.69
N CYS A 68 10.36 -6.63 5.95
CA CYS A 68 9.20 -6.10 6.67
C CYS A 68 8.09 -7.13 6.94
N LYS A 69 8.21 -7.83 8.07
CA LYS A 69 7.21 -8.84 8.48
C LYS A 69 5.85 -8.18 8.52
N THR A 70 4.84 -8.84 7.96
CA THR A 70 3.45 -8.37 8.10
C THR A 70 3.09 -8.28 9.59
N PRO A 71 2.66 -7.10 10.08
CA PRO A 71 2.22 -6.91 11.46
C PRO A 71 1.16 -7.96 11.83
N LYS A 72 1.23 -8.51 13.04
CA LYS A 72 0.33 -9.60 13.50
C LYS A 72 -1.15 -9.25 13.27
N ARG A 73 -1.51 -7.99 13.52
CA ARG A 73 -2.86 -7.45 13.34
C ARG A 73 -3.36 -7.46 11.88
N LEU A 74 -2.46 -7.45 10.90
CA LEU A 74 -2.83 -7.42 9.47
C LEU A 74 -2.88 -8.81 8.82
N ARG A 75 -2.38 -9.86 9.48
CA ARG A 75 -2.41 -11.23 8.94
C ARG A 75 -3.80 -11.70 8.52
N PRO A 76 -4.88 -11.48 9.31
CA PRO A 76 -6.22 -11.93 8.94
C PRO A 76 -6.79 -11.21 7.71
N VAL A 77 -6.26 -10.03 7.36
CA VAL A 77 -6.74 -9.20 6.26
C VAL A 77 -6.05 -9.58 4.93
N LEU A 78 -4.89 -10.26 4.97
CA LEU A 78 -4.17 -10.64 3.75
C LEU A 78 -5.02 -11.45 2.75
N PRO A 79 -5.82 -12.47 3.15
CA PRO A 79 -6.66 -13.19 2.21
C PRO A 79 -7.70 -12.31 1.51
N ILE A 80 -8.20 -11.27 2.20
CA ILE A 80 -9.17 -10.31 1.65
C ILE A 80 -8.46 -9.42 0.62
N LEU A 81 -7.25 -8.94 0.93
CA LEU A 81 -6.45 -8.13 0.01
C LEU A 81 -6.02 -8.94 -1.22
N ASP A 82 -5.73 -10.22 -1.04
CA ASP A 82 -5.40 -11.11 -2.15
C ASP A 82 -6.59 -11.27 -3.10
N LYS A 83 -7.78 -11.53 -2.55
CA LYS A 83 -9.02 -11.54 -3.31
C LYS A 83 -9.26 -10.21 -4.02
N LEU A 84 -8.99 -9.08 -3.37
CA LEU A 84 -9.11 -7.75 -3.96
C LEU A 84 -8.19 -7.59 -5.18
N ILE A 85 -6.92 -7.99 -5.10
CA ILE A 85 -5.97 -7.98 -6.22
C ILE A 85 -6.50 -8.86 -7.37
N SER A 86 -6.98 -10.07 -7.05
CA SER A 86 -7.53 -10.98 -8.06
C SER A 86 -8.74 -10.39 -8.78
N MET A 87 -9.65 -9.75 -8.04
CA MET A 87 -10.83 -9.10 -8.62
C MET A 87 -10.44 -7.87 -9.45
N HIS A 88 -9.48 -7.08 -8.98
CA HIS A 88 -8.94 -5.93 -9.71
C HIS A 88 -8.38 -6.35 -11.07
N GLY A 89 -7.54 -7.39 -11.11
CA GLY A 89 -6.96 -7.88 -12.36
C GLY A 89 -7.97 -8.45 -13.37
N LYS A 90 -9.15 -8.89 -12.90
CA LYS A 90 -10.24 -9.42 -13.73
C LYS A 90 -11.31 -8.36 -14.06
N CYS A 91 -11.14 -7.14 -13.54
CA CYS A 91 -12.11 -6.08 -13.70
C CYS A 91 -12.03 -5.48 -15.12
N HIS A 92 -13.13 -5.55 -15.87
CA HIS A 92 -13.21 -4.96 -17.21
C HIS A 92 -13.48 -3.46 -17.11
N TYR A 93 -12.46 -2.71 -16.68
CA TYR A 93 -12.56 -1.26 -16.47
C TYR A 93 -13.08 -0.50 -17.70
N LYS A 94 -12.67 -0.92 -18.91
CA LYS A 94 -13.17 -0.33 -20.16
C LYS A 94 -14.67 -0.56 -20.34
N ALA A 95 -15.16 -1.80 -20.16
CA ALA A 95 -16.58 -2.09 -20.27
C ALA A 95 -17.40 -1.32 -19.21
N LEU A 96 -16.90 -1.24 -17.97
CA LEU A 96 -17.52 -0.42 -16.92
C LEU A 96 -17.55 1.06 -17.32
N LEU A 97 -16.46 1.60 -17.85
CA LEU A 97 -16.40 2.97 -18.35
C LEU A 97 -17.42 3.18 -19.48
N ASP A 98 -17.45 2.30 -20.47
CA ASP A 98 -18.35 2.40 -21.63
C ASP A 98 -19.83 2.33 -21.19
N THR A 99 -20.16 1.58 -20.12
CA THR A 99 -21.52 1.55 -19.56
C THR A 99 -21.90 2.81 -18.79
N ALA A 100 -20.95 3.43 -18.07
CA ALA A 100 -21.23 4.57 -17.19
C ALA A 100 -21.07 5.92 -17.91
N CYS A 101 -20.10 6.01 -18.83
CA CYS A 101 -19.74 7.19 -19.59
C CYS A 101 -19.22 6.78 -20.98
N PRO A 102 -20.12 6.37 -21.90
CA PRO A 102 -19.72 6.02 -23.25
C PRO A 102 -19.08 7.22 -23.94
N SER A 103 -17.92 7.03 -24.55
CA SER A 103 -17.37 8.02 -25.48
C SER A 103 -18.34 8.18 -26.65
N LYS A 104 -18.61 9.42 -27.03
CA LYS A 104 -19.29 9.73 -28.29
C LYS A 104 -18.49 9.22 -29.49
#